data_AF-A0A0V0WCW9-F1
#
_entry.id   AF-A0A0V0WCW9-F1
#
_cell.length_a   1.000
_cell.length_b   1.000
_cell.length_c   1.000
_cell.angle_alpha   90.00
_cell.angle_beta   90.00
_cell.angle_gamma   90.00
#
_symmetry.space_group_name_H-M   'P 1'
#
loop_
_entity.id
_entity.type
_entity.pdbx_description
1 polymer ?
#
loop_
_entity_poly.entity_id
_entity_poly.type
_entity_poly.pdbx_seq_one_letter_code
_entity_poly.pdbx_strand_id
1 'polypeptide(L)' 'METLIAAGQTNGKIITATNVNWQQSPQPVGNRDGNSFGKALEHVAVADRNAKFVAYNNKPPNAVGVQTNSNSK' A
#
# COMPACT_ATOMS: atom_id res chain seq x y z
N MET A 1 0.48 13.37 22.70
CA MET A 1 1.61 12.46 22.43
C MET A 1 1.50 12.01 20.99
N GLU A 2 2.46 12.37 20.16
CA GLU A 2 2.54 11.88 18.79
C GLU A 2 3.21 10.50 18.84
N THR A 3 2.48 9.45 18.47
CA THR A 3 3.02 8.09 18.46
C THR A 3 4.11 8.00 17.39
N LEU A 4 5.36 7.78 17.80
CA LEU A 4 6.48 7.53 16.89
C LEU A 4 6.18 6.31 16.03
N ILE A 5 6.09 6.52 14.72
CA ILE A 5 5.87 5.44 13.74
C ILE A 5 7.21 4.73 13.55
N ALA A 6 7.33 3.49 14.04
CA ALA A 6 8.52 2.68 13.81
C ALA A 6 8.65 2.30 12.32
N ALA A 7 9.88 2.14 11.81
CA ALA A 7 10.10 1.66 10.46
C ALA A 7 9.42 0.29 10.26
N GLY A 8 8.54 0.17 9.27
CA GLY A 8 7.80 -1.05 8.98
C GLY A 8 6.37 -1.11 9.53
N GLN A 9 5.85 -0.05 10.15
CA GLN A 9 4.43 -0.02 10.51
C GLN A 9 3.52 0.11 9.27
N THR A 10 2.59 -0.82 9.11
CA THR A 10 1.68 -0.90 7.95
C THR A 10 0.38 -0.12 8.15
N ASN A 11 0.20 0.56 9.28
CA ASN A 11 -1.04 1.18 9.73
C ASN A 11 -1.06 2.72 9.56
N GLY A 12 -0.45 3.25 8.49
CA GLY A 12 -0.36 4.70 8.22
C GLY A 12 -1.69 5.46 8.23
N LYS A 13 -1.62 6.79 8.02
CA LYS A 13 -2.82 7.65 8.06
C LYS A 13 -3.72 7.40 6.84
N ILE A 14 -5.03 7.31 7.07
CA ILE A 14 -6.08 7.13 6.04
C ILE A 14 -7.27 8.06 6.28
N ILE A 15 -8.06 8.29 5.23
CA ILE A 15 -9.41 8.85 5.29
C ILE A 15 -10.41 7.70 5.08
N THR A 16 -11.52 7.69 5.81
CA THR A 16 -12.52 6.61 5.75
C THR A 16 -13.91 7.20 5.51
N ALA A 17 -14.86 6.37 5.07
CA ALA A 17 -16.26 6.82 4.90
C ALA A 17 -16.88 7.39 6.19
N THR A 18 -16.37 6.99 7.36
CA THR A 18 -16.87 7.41 8.67
C THR A 18 -16.15 8.65 9.23
N ASN A 19 -15.05 9.11 8.62
CA ASN A 19 -14.28 10.26 9.10
C ASN A 19 -13.48 10.91 7.96
N VAL A 20 -13.69 12.21 7.76
CA VAL A 20 -13.08 13.05 6.71
C VAL A 20 -11.67 13.55 7.05
N ASN A 21 -11.21 13.37 8.29
CA ASN A 21 -9.87 13.77 8.72
C ASN A 21 -8.86 12.63 8.53
N TRP A 22 -7.62 12.99 8.21
CA TRP A 22 -6.49 12.05 8.24
C TRP A 22 -6.27 11.54 9.66
N GLN A 23 -6.49 10.25 9.85
CA GLN A 23 -6.32 9.57 11.14
C GLN A 23 -5.49 8.32 10.96
N GLN A 24 -4.83 7.88 12.04
CA GLN A 24 -4.10 6.61 12.03
C GLN A 24 -5.07 5.47 11.69
N SER A 25 -4.67 4.59 10.77
CA SER A 25 -5.47 3.41 10.48
C SER A 25 -5.48 2.48 11.71
N PRO A 26 -6.65 1.99 12.17
CA PRO A 26 -6.73 1.07 13.30
C PRO A 26 -6.18 -0.33 12.96
N GLN A 27 -6.01 -0.63 11.67
CA GLN A 27 -5.50 -1.88 11.11
C GLN A 27 -4.47 -1.58 10.01
N PRO A 28 -3.71 -2.56 9.50
CA PRO A 28 -2.87 -2.35 8.32
C PRO A 28 -3.66 -1.73 7.16
N VAL A 29 -3.10 -0.74 6.46
CA VAL A 29 -3.79 -0.02 5.37
C VAL A 29 -4.15 -0.96 4.22
N GLY A 30 -3.33 -1.99 3.98
CA GLY A 30 -3.61 -3.06 3.01
C GLY A 30 -4.62 -4.10 3.46
N ASN A 31 -5.23 -3.96 4.65
CA ASN A 31 -6.31 -4.85 5.06
C ASN A 31 -7.49 -4.72 4.09
N ARG A 32 -8.00 -5.87 3.60
CA ARG A 32 -9.07 -5.96 2.59
C ARG A 32 -10.34 -5.22 3.00
N ASP A 33 -10.61 -5.16 4.30
CA ASP A 33 -11.82 -4.58 4.86
C ASP A 33 -11.53 -3.32 5.68
N GLY A 34 -12.36 -2.29 5.47
CA GLY A 34 -12.35 -1.06 6.27
C GLY A 34 -11.83 0.20 5.55
N ASN A 35 -11.34 0.12 4.31
CA ASN A 35 -11.00 1.28 3.50
C ASN A 35 -10.97 0.97 1.99
N SER A 36 -11.02 2.01 1.15
CA SER A 36 -11.04 1.88 -0.32
C SER A 36 -9.73 1.35 -0.91
N PHE A 37 -8.59 1.60 -0.25
CA PHE A 37 -7.28 1.14 -0.71
C PHE A 37 -7.15 -0.38 -0.65
N GLY A 38 -7.51 -1.01 0.49
CA GLY A 38 -7.52 -2.46 0.63
C GLY A 38 -8.49 -3.15 -0.33
N LYS A 39 -9.67 -2.55 -0.56
CA LYS A 39 -10.65 -3.06 -1.53
C LYS A 39 -10.15 -2.99 -2.97
N ALA A 40 -9.42 -1.94 -3.35
CA ALA A 40 -8.85 -1.85 -4.70
C ALA A 40 -7.85 -2.97 -5.01
N LEU A 41 -7.20 -3.55 -3.99
CA LEU A 41 -6.19 -4.62 -4.13
C LEU A 41 -6.74 -6.02 -3.81
N GLU A 42 -8.04 -6.14 -3.58
CA GLU A 42 -8.72 -7.35 -3.09
C GLU A 42 -8.49 -8.58 -3.98
N HIS A 43 -8.45 -8.38 -5.29
CA HIS A 43 -8.20 -9.42 -6.30
C HIS A 43 -6.74 -9.47 -6.78
N VAL A 44 -5.89 -8.53 -6.33
CA VAL A 44 -4.46 -8.51 -6.64
C VAL A 44 -3.67 -9.36 -5.64
N ALA A 45 -4.04 -9.29 -4.36
CA ALA A 45 -3.32 -9.94 -3.26
C ALA A 45 -3.83 -11.35 -2.91
N VAL A 46 -4.92 -11.82 -3.53
CA VAL A 46 -5.52 -13.15 -3.31
C VAL A 46 -5.36 -13.98 -4.58
N ALA A 47 -5.25 -15.31 -4.42
CA ALA A 47 -5.19 -16.25 -5.55
C ALA A 47 -6.53 -16.29 -6.30
N ASP A 48 -6.70 -15.36 -7.23
CA ASP A 48 -7.85 -15.29 -8.15
C ASP A 48 -7.36 -15.58 -9.57
N ARG A 49 -7.84 -16.70 -10.15
CA ARG A 49 -7.43 -17.16 -11.49
C ARG A 49 -7.83 -16.20 -12.62
N ASN A 50 -8.80 -15.32 -12.38
CA ASN A 50 -9.29 -14.38 -13.37
C ASN A 50 -8.67 -12.98 -13.23
N ALA A 51 -8.02 -12.68 -12.10
CA ALA A 51 -7.37 -11.41 -11.89
C ALA A 51 -6.21 -11.19 -12.89
N LYS A 52 -6.13 -10.00 -13.47
CA LYS A 52 -5.05 -9.55 -14.36
C LYS A 52 -4.51 -8.22 -13.84
N PHE A 53 -3.24 -8.18 -13.49
CA PHE A 53 -2.57 -6.97 -13.01
C PHE A 53 -1.10 -6.95 -13.46
N VAL A 54 -0.51 -5.76 -13.54
CA VAL A 54 0.92 -5.56 -13.81
C VAL A 54 1.50 -4.80 -12.62
N ALA A 55 2.50 -5.40 -11.97
CA ALA A 55 3.26 -4.73 -10.93
C ALA A 55 4.61 -4.29 -11.50
N TYR A 56 4.98 -3.03 -11.25
CA TYR A 56 6.28 -2.49 -11.65
C TYR A 56 7.07 -2.10 -10.40
N ASN A 57 8.36 -2.42 -10.38
CA ASN A 57 9.29 -1.95 -9.36
C ASN A 57 10.56 -1.40 -10.00
N ASN A 58 11.03 -0.26 -9.50
CA ASN A 58 12.18 0.49 -10.02
C ASN A 58 13.55 -0.16 -9.69
N LYS A 59 13.56 -1.37 -9.11
CA LYS A 59 14.77 -2.14 -8.81
C LYS A 59 14.84 -3.33 -9.76
N PRO A 60 15.62 -3.26 -10.84
CA PRO A 60 15.79 -4.38 -11.74
C PRO A 60 16.43 -5.54 -10.96
N PRO A 61 16.03 -6.81 -11.20
CA PRO A 61 16.55 -7.95 -10.46
C PRO A 61 18.07 -8.13 -10.59
N ASN A 62 18.71 -7.57 -11.64
CA ASN A 62 20.14 -7.73 -11.94
C ASN A 62 20.91 -6.42 -12.16
N ALA A 63 20.36 -5.24 -11.82
CA ALA A 63 21.07 -3.98 -12.03
C ALA A 63 21.87 -3.57 -10.79
N VAL A 64 23.19 -3.71 -10.85
CA VAL A 64 24.10 -3.07 -9.91
C VAL A 64 24.43 -1.68 -10.44
N GLY A 65 24.08 -0.64 -9.70
CA GLY A 65 24.49 0.75 -10.02
C GLY A 65 23.60 1.53 -10.99
N VAL A 66 22.50 0.96 -11.51
CA VAL A 66 21.52 1.73 -12.31
C VAL A 66 20.39 2.20 -11.41
N GLN A 67 20.44 3.48 -11.05
CA GLN A 67 19.38 4.16 -10.30
C GLN A 67 18.63 5.08 -11.27
N THR A 68 17.42 4.67 -11.65
CA THR A 68 16.52 5.47 -12.48
C THR A 68 15.77 6.47 -11.60
N ASN A 69 15.74 7.75 -12.02
CA ASN A 69 15.03 8.85 -11.31
C ASN A 69 13.50 8.81 -11.49
N SER A 70 12.94 7.72 -12.04
CA SER A 70 11.48 7.57 -12.16
C SER A 70 10.90 7.07 -10.85
N ASN A 71 10.00 7.87 -10.29
CA ASN A 71 9.37 7.64 -8.99
C ASN A 71 7.91 7.20 -9.14
N SER A 72 7.49 6.79 -10.34
CA SER A 72 6.11 6.37 -10.60
C SER A 72 5.83 5.02 -9.93
N LYS A 73 4.81 5.01 -9.08
CA LYS A 73 4.18 3.84 -8.47
C LYS A 73 2.69 3.86 -8.79
#